data_AF-A0A7Y2E8A5-F1
#
_entry.id   AF-A0A7Y2E8A5-F1
#
_cell.length_a   1.000
_cell.length_b   1.000
_cell.length_c   1.000
_cell.angle_alpha   90.00
_cell.angle_beta   90.00
_cell.angle_gamma   90.00
#
_symmetry.space_group_name_H-M   'P 1'
#
loop_
_entity.id
_entity.type
_entity.pdbx_description
1 polymer ?
#
loop_
_entity_poly.entity_id
_entity_poly.type
_entity_poly.pdbx_seq_one_letter_code
_entity_poly.pdbx_strand_id
1 'polypeptide(L)'
;MARNKRLLLLLTVLISLGSSANLLFADESGGAGINETCPVTEGEPVDEAIYAEFEGRTVYFCCQRCRRMFLKDPGSYTARLASIPSKGHDHESDHGNAAQAPLATKDRTLRFAGKFHPVVVHFPIAMLMFSCLFAGLSLATKRRDYLIVSRYLILWGAPVTVLAALLGWSAWSQATYSGELLKTLEFHRWLGTTAAILSLVALVLSERHWRSPTLIRQKIAFISLAIVAGLVGVAGHFGGMLIFGMEYYKW
;
A
#
# COMPACT_ATOMS: atom_id res chain seq x y z
N MET A 1 25.12 -23.15 -23.94
CA MET A 1 25.32 -22.00 -23.02
C MET A 1 25.19 -20.61 -23.68
N ALA A 2 24.40 -20.43 -24.75
CA ALA A 2 24.31 -19.14 -25.47
C ALA A 2 22.95 -18.40 -25.37
N ARG A 3 21.93 -19.00 -24.75
CA ARG A 3 20.55 -18.46 -24.77
C ARG A 3 20.25 -17.39 -23.71
N ASN A 4 21.15 -17.17 -22.75
CA ASN A 4 20.91 -16.29 -21.59
C ASN A 4 21.46 -14.87 -21.75
N LYS A 5 22.27 -14.58 -22.78
CA LYS A 5 22.85 -13.24 -22.99
C LYS A 5 21.85 -12.25 -23.61
N ARG A 6 20.91 -12.73 -24.42
CA ARG A 6 19.88 -11.88 -25.07
C ARG A 6 18.79 -11.40 -24.10
N LEU A 7 18.46 -12.19 -23.07
CA LEU A 7 17.49 -11.81 -22.04
C LEU A 7 18.06 -10.75 -21.09
N LEU A 8 19.36 -10.81 -20.81
CA LEU A 8 20.06 -9.82 -19.98
C LEU A 8 20.16 -8.45 -20.67
N LEU A 9 20.31 -8.45 -21.99
CA LEU A 9 20.42 -7.23 -22.82
C LEU A 9 19.07 -6.50 -23.00
N LEU A 10 17.95 -7.23 -22.95
CA LEU A 10 16.59 -6.64 -22.99
C LEU A 10 16.19 -6.01 -21.65
N LEU A 11 16.68 -6.54 -20.53
CA LEU A 11 16.44 -5.98 -19.19
C LEU A 11 17.16 -4.64 -18.96
N THR A 12 18.33 -4.43 -19.59
CA THR A 12 19.08 -3.16 -19.46
C THR A 12 18.47 -2.02 -20.28
N VAL A 13 17.76 -2.31 -21.36
CA VAL A 13 17.12 -1.28 -22.23
C VAL A 13 15.81 -0.74 -21.64
N LEU A 14 15.11 -1.52 -20.80
CA LEU A 14 13.88 -1.07 -20.14
C LEU A 14 14.12 -0.15 -18.94
N ILE A 15 15.34 -0.12 -18.39
CA ILE A 15 15.71 0.72 -17.23
C ILE A 15 16.08 2.15 -17.67
N SER A 16 16.41 2.37 -18.95
CA SER A 16 16.89 3.67 -19.45
C SER A 16 15.80 4.64 -19.96
N LEU A 17 14.51 4.28 -19.89
CA LEU A 17 13.40 5.10 -20.42
C LEU A 17 12.52 5.77 -19.35
N GLY A 18 12.88 5.69 -18.07
CA GLY A 18 12.08 6.24 -16.97
C GLY A 18 12.37 7.70 -16.57
N SER A 19 13.34 8.37 -17.17
CA SER A 19 13.78 9.71 -16.76
C SER A 19 13.22 10.80 -17.66
N SER A 20 11.93 11.14 -17.53
CA SER A 20 11.39 12.46 -17.90
C SER A 20 9.89 12.54 -17.60
N ALA A 21 9.55 12.88 -16.37
CA ALA A 21 8.27 13.51 -16.05
C ALA A 21 8.37 14.22 -14.70
N ASN A 22 9.02 15.39 -14.72
CA ASN A 22 8.78 16.42 -13.71
C ASN A 22 8.26 17.61 -14.51
N LEU A 23 7.01 18.00 -14.28
CA LEU A 23 6.54 19.38 -14.29
C LEU A 23 5.02 19.46 -14.00
N LEU A 24 4.72 20.34 -13.05
CA LEU A 24 3.47 21.11 -12.86
C LEU A 24 2.23 20.41 -12.31
N PHE A 25 2.15 20.35 -10.98
CA PHE A 25 0.95 20.80 -10.27
C PHE A 25 1.39 21.57 -9.01
N ALA A 26 1.46 22.89 -9.15
CA ALA A 26 1.26 23.79 -8.02
C ALA A 26 -0.23 24.10 -8.02
N ASP A 27 -0.92 23.75 -6.94
CA ASP A 27 -2.17 24.39 -6.58
C ASP A 27 -1.98 24.89 -5.14
N GLU A 28 -1.69 26.18 -5.04
CA GLU A 28 -1.79 26.93 -3.80
C GLU A 28 -3.25 27.30 -3.58
N SER A 29 -3.92 26.60 -2.67
CA SER A 29 -5.10 27.13 -2.01
C SER A 29 -5.18 26.57 -0.58
N GLY A 30 -4.25 26.97 0.27
CA GLY A 30 -4.36 26.83 1.71
C GLY A 30 -5.03 28.06 2.31
N GLY A 31 -6.35 28.18 2.15
CA GLY A 31 -7.11 29.18 2.91
C GLY A 31 -7.01 28.86 4.41
N ALA A 32 -6.99 29.88 5.26
CA ALA A 32 -6.96 29.74 6.71
C ALA A 32 -8.11 28.84 7.18
N GLY A 33 -7.79 27.60 7.58
CA GLY A 33 -8.85 26.67 7.94
C GLY A 33 -9.46 26.93 9.30
N ILE A 34 -10.69 26.47 9.43
CA ILE A 34 -11.64 27.00 10.42
C ILE A 34 -11.75 26.17 11.69
N ASN A 35 -11.05 25.03 11.76
CA ASN A 35 -11.24 24.06 12.84
C ASN A 35 -9.95 23.37 13.29
N GLU A 36 -9.79 23.23 14.61
CA GLU A 36 -8.70 22.48 15.26
C GLU A 36 -9.05 21.01 15.53
N THR A 37 -10.34 20.71 15.60
CA THR A 37 -10.88 19.36 15.84
C THR A 37 -11.72 18.89 14.67
N CYS A 38 -11.74 17.57 14.45
CA CYS A 38 -12.44 16.98 13.32
C CYS A 38 -13.97 17.13 13.49
N PRO A 39 -14.70 17.67 12.50
CA PRO A 39 -16.15 17.86 12.61
C PRO A 39 -16.93 16.53 12.56
N VAL A 40 -16.31 15.50 11.98
CA VAL A 40 -16.90 14.16 11.86
C VAL A 40 -16.68 13.33 13.13
N THR A 41 -15.47 13.38 13.70
CA THR A 41 -15.09 12.65 14.92
C THR A 41 -14.78 13.63 16.04
N GLU A 42 -15.67 13.70 17.03
CA GLU A 42 -15.56 14.63 18.14
C GLU A 42 -14.29 14.38 18.98
N GLY A 43 -13.58 15.47 19.32
CA GLY A 43 -12.38 15.44 20.17
C GLY A 43 -11.08 15.01 19.51
N GLU A 44 -11.11 14.56 18.25
CA GLU A 44 -9.89 14.17 17.51
C GLU A 44 -9.23 15.39 16.85
N PRO A 45 -7.90 15.54 16.98
CA PRO A 45 -7.16 16.62 16.32
C PRO A 45 -7.19 16.44 14.80
N VAL A 46 -7.14 17.55 14.06
CA VAL A 46 -7.12 17.54 12.59
C VAL A 46 -5.73 17.28 12.02
N ASP A 47 -5.70 16.73 10.80
CA ASP A 47 -4.50 16.68 9.96
C ASP A 47 -4.66 17.74 8.85
N GLU A 48 -3.81 18.77 8.85
CA GLU A 48 -3.85 19.87 7.87
C GLU A 48 -3.65 19.39 6.42
N ALA A 49 -3.04 18.22 6.22
CA ALA A 49 -2.90 17.60 4.90
C ALA A 49 -4.23 17.01 4.37
N ILE A 50 -5.27 16.94 5.20
CA ILE A 50 -6.56 16.34 4.87
C ILE A 50 -7.66 17.39 5.02
N TYR A 51 -8.01 18.04 3.92
CA TYR A 51 -8.95 19.15 3.91
C TYR A 51 -10.00 19.07 2.78
N ALA A 52 -11.08 19.83 2.93
CA ALA A 52 -12.06 20.09 1.88
C ALA A 52 -12.48 21.55 1.92
N GLU A 53 -12.71 22.13 0.74
CA GLU A 53 -13.32 23.46 0.61
C GLU A 53 -14.83 23.34 0.80
N PHE A 54 -15.39 24.12 1.72
CA PHE A 54 -16.83 24.17 1.99
C PHE A 54 -17.22 25.62 2.33
N GLU A 55 -18.18 26.17 1.59
CA GLU A 55 -18.66 27.55 1.77
C GLU A 55 -17.53 28.62 1.74
N GLY A 56 -16.53 28.39 0.88
CA GLY A 56 -15.38 29.28 0.73
C GLY A 56 -14.38 29.22 1.90
N ARG A 57 -14.44 28.16 2.70
CA ARG A 57 -13.57 27.93 3.86
C ARG A 57 -12.92 26.55 3.77
N THR A 58 -11.68 26.46 4.24
CA THR A 58 -10.96 25.19 4.38
C THR A 58 -11.41 24.48 5.66
N VAL A 59 -11.97 23.27 5.52
CA VAL A 59 -12.32 22.39 6.65
C VAL A 59 -11.30 21.26 6.73
N TYR A 60 -10.64 21.09 7.88
CA TYR A 60 -9.65 20.03 8.12
C TYR A 60 -10.25 18.79 8.79
N PHE A 61 -9.63 17.63 8.59
CA PHE A 61 -10.11 16.34 9.10
C PHE A 61 -8.97 15.50 9.68
N CYS A 62 -9.27 14.66 10.68
CA CYS A 62 -8.27 13.74 11.25
C CYS A 62 -7.86 12.60 10.32
N CYS A 63 -8.67 12.28 9.29
CA CYS A 63 -8.38 11.21 8.34
C CYS A 63 -9.18 11.35 7.03
N GLN A 64 -8.72 10.66 5.97
CA GLN A 64 -9.38 10.66 4.65
C GLN A 64 -10.81 10.10 4.67
N ARG A 65 -11.13 9.24 5.65
CA ARG A 65 -12.49 8.73 5.84
C ARG A 65 -13.44 9.85 6.28
N CYS A 66 -13.03 10.66 7.25
CA CYS A 66 -13.83 11.79 7.73
C CYS A 66 -14.05 12.82 6.63
N ARG A 67 -13.01 13.15 5.87
CA ARG A 67 -13.15 14.00 4.67
C ARG A 67 -14.20 13.45 3.70
N ARG A 68 -14.18 12.14 3.43
CA ARG A 68 -15.15 11.50 2.53
C ARG A 68 -16.57 11.51 3.08
N MET A 69 -16.75 11.27 4.37
CA MET A 69 -18.07 11.34 5.02
C MET A 69 -18.63 12.76 4.95
N PHE A 70 -17.78 13.76 5.23
CA PHE A 70 -18.14 15.16 5.12
C PHE A 70 -18.53 15.54 3.68
N LEU A 71 -17.75 15.16 2.67
CA LEU A 71 -18.08 15.45 1.25
C LEU A 71 -19.36 14.76 0.78
N LYS A 72 -19.74 13.62 1.38
CA LYS A 72 -20.96 12.88 1.03
C LYS A 72 -22.22 13.54 1.58
N ASP A 73 -22.13 14.10 2.78
CA ASP A 73 -23.23 14.83 3.42
C ASP A 73 -22.67 15.94 4.34
N PRO A 74 -22.31 17.10 3.77
CA PRO A 74 -21.75 18.21 4.55
C PRO A 74 -22.78 18.78 5.54
N GLY A 75 -24.07 18.74 5.18
CA GLY A 75 -25.19 19.30 5.94
C GLY A 75 -25.25 18.74 7.36
N SER A 76 -25.01 17.45 7.52
CA SER A 76 -24.98 16.75 8.83
C SER A 76 -23.91 17.26 9.80
N TYR A 77 -22.91 18.01 9.32
CA TYR A 77 -21.79 18.50 10.14
C TYR A 77 -21.75 20.03 10.27
N THR A 78 -22.64 20.76 9.59
CA THR A 78 -22.68 22.23 9.58
C THR A 78 -22.84 22.85 10.97
N ALA A 79 -23.73 22.29 11.81
CA ALA A 79 -23.93 22.76 13.19
C ALA A 79 -22.65 22.66 14.04
N ARG A 80 -21.83 21.64 13.79
CA ARG A 80 -20.54 21.46 14.47
C ARG A 80 -19.50 22.43 13.93
N LEU A 81 -19.46 22.65 12.62
CA LEU A 81 -18.57 23.66 12.00
C LEU A 81 -18.87 25.07 12.51
N ALA A 82 -20.14 25.42 12.73
CA ALA A 82 -20.53 26.70 13.29
C ALA A 82 -20.13 26.89 14.77
N SER A 83 -19.96 25.78 15.51
CA SER A 83 -19.61 25.78 16.94
C SER A 83 -18.10 25.80 17.22
N ILE A 84 -17.27 25.61 16.20
CA ILE A 84 -15.81 25.58 16.36
C ILE A 84 -15.29 27.02 16.17
N PRO A 85 -14.55 27.59 17.14
CA PRO A 85 -14.00 28.93 17.00
C PRO A 85 -13.09 28.99 15.78
N SER A 86 -13.41 29.88 14.84
CA SER A 86 -12.55 30.16 13.69
C SER A 86 -11.19 30.64 14.19
N LYS A 87 -10.11 30.11 13.62
CA LYS A 87 -8.76 30.62 13.83
C LYS A 87 -8.65 32.02 13.22
N GLY A 88 -9.08 33.03 13.97
CA GLY A 88 -8.76 34.43 13.69
C GLY A 88 -7.27 34.60 13.97
N HIS A 89 -6.46 34.70 12.93
CA HIS A 89 -5.09 35.17 13.08
C HIS A 89 -4.98 36.54 12.44
N ASP A 90 -4.99 37.53 13.31
CA ASP A 90 -4.64 38.91 13.09
C ASP A 90 -3.24 38.93 12.45
N HIS A 91 -3.11 39.64 11.33
CA HIS A 91 -1.85 39.79 10.62
C HIS A 91 -0.88 40.61 11.47
N GLU A 92 -0.08 39.95 12.30
CA GLU A 92 1.20 40.47 12.77
C GLU A 92 2.30 39.57 12.23
N SER A 93 3.03 40.14 11.28
CA SER A 93 4.10 39.52 10.52
C SER A 93 5.25 39.12 11.44
N ASP A 94 5.29 37.85 11.82
CA ASP A 94 6.54 37.17 12.08
C ASP A 94 6.61 36.00 11.11
N HIS A 95 7.28 36.22 9.96
CA HIS A 95 7.68 35.15 9.06
C HIS A 95 8.81 34.34 9.72
N GLY A 96 8.50 33.72 10.86
CA GLY A 96 9.13 32.52 11.34
C GLY A 96 8.72 31.41 10.39
N ASN A 97 9.40 31.35 9.25
CA ASN A 97 9.40 30.18 8.38
C ASN A 97 10.02 29.03 9.19
N ALA A 98 9.23 28.42 10.08
CA ALA A 98 9.32 26.99 10.31
C ALA A 98 8.76 26.27 9.07
N ALA A 99 9.27 26.66 7.89
CA ALA A 99 9.52 25.72 6.83
C ALA A 99 10.25 24.60 7.54
N GLN A 100 9.54 23.50 7.82
CA GLN A 100 10.14 22.26 8.27
C GLN A 100 11.39 22.11 7.43
N ALA A 101 12.56 22.22 8.08
CA ALA A 101 13.85 22.30 7.40
C ALA A 101 13.82 21.24 6.29
N PRO A 102 14.11 21.60 5.01
CA PRO A 102 13.87 20.71 3.89
C PRO A 102 14.42 19.34 4.25
N LEU A 103 13.51 18.37 4.43
CA LEU A 103 13.86 17.02 4.86
C LEU A 103 15.04 16.55 4.02
N ALA A 104 16.05 15.97 4.66
CA ALA A 104 17.22 15.47 3.97
C ALA A 104 16.78 14.67 2.74
N THR A 105 17.47 14.79 1.61
CA THR A 105 17.01 14.23 0.32
C THR A 105 16.61 12.75 0.42
N LYS A 106 17.24 11.98 1.32
CA LYS A 106 16.91 10.59 1.64
C LYS A 106 15.51 10.41 2.25
N ASP A 107 15.08 11.30 3.13
CA ASP A 107 13.75 11.25 3.72
C ASP A 107 12.71 11.56 2.65
N ARG A 108 12.96 12.53 1.77
CA ARG A 108 12.04 12.84 0.65
C ARG A 108 11.85 11.66 -0.30
N THR A 109 12.94 10.99 -0.69
CA THR A 109 12.87 9.84 -1.60
C THR A 109 12.22 8.62 -0.94
N LEU A 110 12.55 8.33 0.32
CA LEU A 110 11.92 7.26 1.09
C LEU A 110 10.41 7.50 1.24
N ARG A 111 10.03 8.74 1.55
CA ARG A 111 8.63 9.13 1.68
C ARG A 111 7.85 8.94 0.38
N PHE A 112 8.44 9.38 -0.73
CA PHE A 112 7.86 9.21 -2.06
C PHE A 112 7.72 7.73 -2.45
N ALA A 113 8.74 6.90 -2.19
CA ALA A 113 8.69 5.47 -2.47
C ALA A 113 7.54 4.77 -1.74
N GLY A 114 7.31 5.10 -0.48
CA GLY A 114 6.21 4.53 0.32
C GLY A 114 4.82 4.72 -0.31
N LYS A 115 4.59 5.82 -1.04
CA LYS A 115 3.30 6.09 -1.71
C LYS A 115 2.94 5.05 -2.79
N PHE A 116 3.94 4.35 -3.33
CA PHE A 116 3.71 3.30 -4.33
C PHE A 116 3.35 1.95 -3.71
N HIS A 117 3.47 1.78 -2.39
CA HIS A 117 3.16 0.51 -1.74
C HIS A 117 1.74 0.00 -2.07
N PRO A 118 0.66 0.80 -1.91
CA PRO A 118 -0.69 0.35 -2.27
C PRO A 118 -0.85 -0.01 -3.75
N VAL A 119 -0.12 0.64 -4.65
CA VAL A 119 -0.17 0.31 -6.09
C VAL A 119 0.49 -1.04 -6.35
N VAL A 120 1.67 -1.26 -5.77
CA VAL A 120 2.46 -2.47 -6.03
C VAL A 120 1.87 -3.72 -5.39
N VAL A 121 1.18 -3.62 -4.24
CA VAL A 121 0.62 -4.81 -3.54
C VAL A 121 -0.44 -5.57 -4.33
N HIS A 122 -1.16 -4.93 -5.26
CA HIS A 122 -2.20 -5.60 -6.04
C HIS A 122 -1.65 -6.70 -6.94
N PHE A 123 -0.43 -6.52 -7.46
CA PHE A 123 0.19 -7.49 -8.36
C PHE A 123 0.56 -8.80 -7.61
N PRO A 124 1.32 -8.79 -6.50
CA PRO A 124 1.57 -9.99 -5.70
C PRO A 124 0.30 -10.71 -5.26
N ILE A 125 -0.72 -9.97 -4.80
CA ILE A 125 -1.98 -10.57 -4.33
C ILE A 125 -2.58 -11.42 -5.44
N ALA A 126 -2.80 -10.85 -6.62
CA ALA A 126 -3.33 -11.59 -7.76
C ALA A 126 -2.40 -12.73 -8.17
N MET A 127 -1.12 -12.44 -8.41
CA MET A 127 -0.17 -13.44 -8.94
C MET A 127 -0.01 -14.64 -8.03
N LEU A 128 0.09 -14.45 -6.71
CA LEU A 128 0.25 -15.54 -5.75
C LEU A 128 -1.04 -16.34 -5.54
N MET A 129 -2.20 -15.66 -5.50
CA MET A 129 -3.51 -16.33 -5.49
C MET A 129 -3.70 -17.23 -6.71
N PHE A 130 -3.49 -16.67 -7.91
CA PHE A 130 -3.65 -17.43 -9.15
C PHE A 130 -2.55 -18.49 -9.32
N SER A 131 -1.33 -18.25 -8.84
CA SER A 131 -0.28 -19.28 -8.84
C SER A 131 -0.69 -20.50 -8.02
N CYS A 132 -1.27 -20.29 -6.84
CA CYS A 132 -1.81 -21.36 -6.01
C CYS A 132 -2.98 -22.09 -6.71
N LEU A 133 -3.92 -21.33 -7.28
CA LEU A 133 -5.05 -21.89 -8.03
C LEU A 133 -4.59 -22.81 -9.17
N PHE A 134 -3.69 -22.32 -10.03
CA PHE A 134 -3.18 -23.09 -11.17
C PHE A 134 -2.30 -24.28 -10.75
N ALA A 135 -1.54 -24.16 -9.65
CA ALA A 135 -0.84 -25.31 -9.08
C ALA A 135 -1.82 -26.42 -8.62
N GLY A 136 -2.93 -26.02 -7.97
CA GLY A 136 -4.00 -26.93 -7.58
C GLY A 136 -4.71 -27.58 -8.77
N LEU A 137 -5.05 -26.79 -9.80
CA LEU A 137 -5.62 -27.30 -11.04
C LEU A 137 -4.67 -28.27 -11.76
N SER A 138 -3.36 -28.02 -11.72
CA SER A 138 -2.37 -28.96 -12.26
C SER A 138 -2.36 -30.29 -11.50
N LEU A 139 -2.50 -30.28 -10.17
CA LEU A 139 -2.62 -31.50 -9.37
C LEU A 139 -3.92 -32.26 -9.66
N ALA A 140 -5.04 -31.55 -9.76
CA ALA A 140 -6.37 -32.14 -9.97
C ALA A 140 -6.52 -32.74 -11.38
N THR A 141 -6.06 -32.02 -12.41
CA THR A 141 -6.25 -32.41 -13.81
C THR A 141 -5.05 -33.15 -14.41
N LYS A 142 -3.90 -33.13 -13.72
CA LYS A 142 -2.61 -33.66 -14.22
C LYS A 142 -2.11 -32.99 -15.50
N ARG A 143 -2.70 -31.86 -15.90
CA ARG A 143 -2.28 -31.09 -17.09
C ARG A 143 -1.05 -30.23 -16.79
N ARG A 144 -0.07 -30.27 -17.69
CA ARG A 144 1.17 -29.48 -17.58
C ARG A 144 0.96 -27.99 -17.87
N ASP A 145 -0.06 -27.64 -18.65
CA ASP A 145 -0.34 -26.24 -19.00
C ASP A 145 -0.58 -25.38 -17.75
N TYR A 146 -1.37 -25.87 -16.80
CA TYR A 146 -1.60 -25.20 -15.53
C TYR A 146 -0.32 -25.06 -14.69
N LEU A 147 0.57 -26.06 -14.74
CA LEU A 147 1.85 -26.00 -14.03
C LEU A 147 2.74 -24.89 -14.61
N ILE A 148 2.77 -24.75 -15.94
CA ILE A 148 3.53 -23.71 -16.63
C ILE A 148 3.03 -22.33 -16.22
N VAL A 149 1.70 -22.13 -16.21
CA VAL A 149 1.09 -20.86 -15.78
C VAL A 149 1.44 -20.54 -14.32
N SER A 150 1.24 -21.49 -13.41
CA SER A 150 1.61 -21.33 -11.99
C SER A 150 3.08 -20.95 -11.81
N ARG A 151 3.98 -21.63 -12.52
CA ARG A 151 5.43 -21.35 -12.47
C ARG A 151 5.76 -19.92 -12.88
N TYR A 152 5.19 -19.41 -13.98
CA TYR A 152 5.46 -18.03 -14.41
C TYR A 152 4.86 -16.99 -13.45
N LEU A 153 3.71 -17.30 -12.85
CA LEU A 153 3.11 -16.43 -11.84
C LEU A 153 3.97 -16.32 -10.58
N ILE A 154 4.50 -17.42 -10.03
CA ILE A 154 5.41 -17.34 -8.87
C ILE A 154 6.78 -16.73 -9.21
N LEU A 155 7.28 -16.95 -10.44
CA LEU A 155 8.56 -16.39 -10.90
C LEU A 155 8.58 -14.86 -10.84
N TRP A 156 7.47 -14.21 -11.18
CA TRP A 156 7.32 -12.75 -11.08
C TRP A 156 6.67 -12.32 -9.76
N GLY A 157 5.74 -13.09 -9.23
CA GLY A 157 5.03 -12.79 -7.99
C GLY A 157 5.97 -12.66 -6.79
N ALA A 158 6.93 -13.58 -6.63
CA ALA A 158 7.84 -13.54 -5.49
C ALA A 158 8.75 -12.27 -5.47
N PRO A 159 9.46 -11.90 -6.56
CA PRO A 159 10.22 -10.64 -6.61
C PRO A 159 9.36 -9.40 -6.37
N VAL A 160 8.15 -9.33 -6.94
CA VAL A 160 7.25 -8.18 -6.75
C VAL A 160 6.72 -8.13 -5.31
N THR A 161 6.54 -9.28 -4.65
CA THR A 161 6.18 -9.34 -3.22
C THR A 161 7.29 -8.77 -2.34
N VAL A 162 8.56 -9.07 -2.65
CA VAL A 162 9.71 -8.48 -1.96
C VAL A 162 9.73 -6.96 -2.17
N LEU A 163 9.54 -6.50 -3.41
CA LEU A 163 9.43 -5.06 -3.70
C LEU A 163 8.30 -4.41 -2.90
N ALA A 164 7.12 -5.04 -2.85
CA ALA A 164 5.98 -4.55 -2.08
C ALA A 164 6.30 -4.43 -0.58
N ALA A 165 7.00 -5.40 0.00
CA ALA A 165 7.43 -5.36 1.40
C ALA A 165 8.44 -4.23 1.65
N LEU A 166 9.42 -4.01 0.77
CA LEU A 166 10.37 -2.90 0.89
C LEU A 166 9.68 -1.53 0.84
N LEU A 167 8.74 -1.36 -0.09
CA LEU A 167 7.92 -0.15 -0.17
C LEU A 167 7.01 -0.01 1.06
N GLY A 168 6.53 -1.13 1.62
CA GLY A 168 5.73 -1.15 2.84
C GLY A 168 6.50 -0.65 4.07
N TRP A 169 7.79 -0.99 4.18
CA TRP A 169 8.65 -0.46 5.25
C TRP A 169 8.89 1.04 5.10
N SER A 170 8.93 1.52 3.85
CA SER A 170 9.02 2.94 3.52
C SER A 170 7.70 3.69 3.77
N ALA A 171 6.56 3.02 3.62
CA ALA A 171 5.24 3.58 3.96
C ALA A 171 5.03 3.61 5.48
N TRP A 172 5.49 2.59 6.19
CA TRP A 172 5.40 2.48 7.65
C TRP A 172 6.10 3.63 8.38
N SER A 173 7.28 4.05 7.92
CA SER A 173 8.04 5.14 8.57
C SER A 173 7.31 6.49 8.58
N GLN A 174 6.20 6.60 7.86
CA GLN A 174 5.36 7.78 7.75
C GLN A 174 3.97 7.59 8.37
N ALA A 175 3.66 6.39 8.85
CA ALA A 175 2.34 6.05 9.32
C ALA A 175 2.15 6.49 10.77
N THR A 176 1.14 7.34 11.01
CA THR A 176 0.72 7.76 12.35
C THR A 176 -0.58 7.04 12.71
N TYR A 177 -0.47 5.96 13.48
CA TYR A 177 -1.63 5.23 14.02
C TYR A 177 -1.51 5.09 15.54
N SER A 178 -2.66 5.10 16.22
CA SER A 178 -2.76 4.92 17.67
C SER A 178 -3.70 3.75 18.00
N GLY A 179 -3.59 3.22 19.23
CA GLY A 179 -4.51 2.19 19.75
C GLY A 179 -4.53 0.86 18.96
N GLU A 180 -5.72 0.33 18.73
CA GLU A 180 -5.94 -0.94 18.01
C GLU A 180 -5.45 -0.91 16.55
N LEU A 181 -5.43 0.27 15.92
CA LEU A 181 -4.98 0.41 14.55
C LEU A 181 -3.45 0.27 14.42
N LEU A 182 -2.70 0.67 15.47
CA LEU A 182 -1.27 0.44 15.56
C LEU A 182 -0.95 -1.06 15.63
N LYS A 183 -1.69 -1.83 16.45
CA LYS A 183 -1.52 -3.30 16.51
C LYS A 183 -1.78 -3.93 15.15
N THR A 184 -2.85 -3.48 14.47
CA THR A 184 -3.20 -3.93 13.12
C THR A 184 -2.09 -3.63 12.11
N LEU A 185 -1.47 -2.45 12.19
CA LEU A 185 -0.32 -2.08 11.37
C LEU A 185 0.87 -3.02 11.63
N GLU A 186 1.18 -3.32 12.89
CA GLU A 186 2.28 -4.22 13.24
C GLU A 186 2.04 -5.65 12.74
N PHE A 187 0.82 -6.17 12.89
CA PHE A 187 0.42 -7.47 12.36
C PHE A 187 0.53 -7.50 10.83
N HIS A 188 -0.04 -6.50 10.14
CA HIS A 188 0.03 -6.39 8.68
C HIS A 188 1.48 -6.37 8.18
N ARG A 189 2.35 -5.59 8.87
CA ARG A 189 3.77 -5.49 8.56
C ARG A 189 4.43 -6.87 8.62
N TRP A 190 4.39 -7.54 9.77
CA TRP A 190 5.07 -8.84 9.94
C TRP A 190 4.51 -9.94 9.03
N LEU A 191 3.20 -9.92 8.78
CA LEU A 191 2.58 -10.81 7.77
C LEU A 191 3.15 -10.56 6.37
N GLY A 192 3.27 -9.30 5.95
CA GLY A 192 3.83 -8.92 4.65
C GLY A 192 5.29 -9.36 4.45
N THR A 193 6.16 -9.14 5.44
CA THR A 193 7.56 -9.61 5.35
C THR A 193 7.68 -11.12 5.39
N THR A 194 6.87 -11.79 6.21
CA THR A 194 6.84 -13.25 6.24
C THR A 194 6.39 -13.81 4.88
N ALA A 195 5.36 -13.23 4.27
CA ALA A 195 4.91 -13.59 2.94
C ALA A 195 6.00 -13.36 1.87
N ALA A 196 6.74 -12.25 1.95
CA ALA A 196 7.85 -11.97 1.03
C ALA A 196 8.94 -13.05 1.11
N ILE A 197 9.39 -13.41 2.32
CA ILE A 197 10.41 -14.45 2.53
C ILE A 197 9.90 -15.81 2.04
N LEU A 198 8.69 -16.21 2.46
CA LEU A 198 8.13 -17.51 2.09
C LEU A 198 7.79 -17.61 0.60
N SER A 199 7.50 -16.49 -0.08
CA SER A 199 7.30 -16.48 -1.53
C SER A 199 8.59 -16.87 -2.29
N LEU A 200 9.78 -16.46 -1.80
CA LEU A 200 11.06 -16.88 -2.35
C LEU A 200 11.32 -18.37 -2.13
N VAL A 201 10.96 -18.88 -0.94
CA VAL A 201 11.02 -20.32 -0.66
C VAL A 201 10.09 -21.10 -1.59
N ALA A 202 8.85 -20.63 -1.77
CA ALA A 202 7.88 -21.23 -2.68
C ALA A 202 8.37 -21.22 -4.14
N LEU A 203 9.02 -20.13 -4.58
CA LEU A 203 9.68 -20.05 -5.88
C LEU A 203 10.77 -21.12 -6.04
N VAL A 204 11.67 -21.25 -5.05
CA VAL A 204 12.74 -22.27 -5.09
C VAL A 204 12.17 -23.68 -5.13
N LEU A 205 11.12 -23.97 -4.35
CA LEU A 205 10.45 -25.28 -4.35
C LEU A 205 9.75 -25.57 -5.68
N SER A 206 9.10 -24.56 -6.27
CA SER A 206 8.49 -24.64 -7.60
C SER A 206 9.52 -24.94 -8.69
N GLU A 207 10.67 -24.24 -8.68
CA GLU A 207 11.77 -24.48 -9.63
C GLU A 207 12.43 -25.85 -9.43
N ARG A 208 12.59 -26.30 -8.18
CA ARG A 208 13.10 -27.66 -7.89
C ARG A 208 12.15 -28.74 -8.41
N HIS A 209 10.84 -28.54 -8.28
CA HIS A 209 9.85 -29.43 -8.87
C HIS A 209 9.92 -29.41 -10.41
N TRP A 210 10.02 -28.24 -11.03
CA TRP A 210 10.12 -28.10 -12.48
C TRP A 210 11.32 -28.85 -13.08
N ARG A 211 12.48 -28.79 -12.42
CA ARG A 211 13.71 -29.47 -12.89
C ARG A 211 13.71 -30.98 -12.64
N SER A 212 13.03 -31.43 -11.59
CA SER A 212 12.99 -32.85 -11.19
C SER A 212 11.56 -33.21 -10.78
N PRO A 213 10.67 -33.46 -11.76
CA PRO A 213 9.25 -33.61 -11.50
C PRO A 213 8.96 -34.94 -10.79
N THR A 214 8.55 -34.87 -9.53
CA THR A 214 7.95 -35.97 -8.78
C THR A 214 6.68 -35.48 -8.09
N LEU A 215 5.73 -36.39 -7.82
CA LEU A 215 4.46 -36.05 -7.17
C LEU A 215 4.67 -35.43 -5.78
N ILE A 216 5.64 -35.93 -5.02
CA ILE A 216 5.98 -35.40 -3.69
C ILE A 216 6.48 -33.95 -3.82
N ARG A 217 7.39 -33.67 -4.76
CA ARG A 217 7.90 -32.31 -5.00
C ARG A 217 6.78 -31.36 -5.49
N GLN A 218 5.85 -31.86 -6.30
CA GLN A 218 4.70 -31.08 -6.75
C GLN A 218 3.78 -30.71 -5.58
N LYS A 219 3.47 -31.67 -4.71
CA LYS A 219 2.67 -31.44 -3.50
C LYS A 219 3.35 -30.46 -2.55
N ILE A 220 4.66 -30.59 -2.33
CA ILE A 220 5.43 -29.64 -1.51
C ILE A 220 5.38 -28.23 -2.08
N ALA A 221 5.58 -28.07 -3.40
CA ALA A 221 5.48 -26.78 -4.07
C ALA A 221 4.07 -26.18 -4.01
N PHE A 222 3.04 -27.01 -4.14
CA PHE A 222 1.65 -26.58 -3.98
C PHE A 222 1.35 -26.13 -2.55
N ILE A 223 1.75 -26.89 -1.54
CA ILE A 223 1.53 -26.54 -0.12
C ILE A 223 2.24 -25.23 0.21
N SER A 224 3.48 -25.02 -0.25
CA SER A 224 4.18 -23.76 0.00
C SER A 224 3.50 -22.57 -0.68
N LEU A 225 2.98 -22.74 -1.91
CA LEU A 225 2.16 -21.72 -2.58
C LEU A 225 0.85 -21.45 -1.83
N ALA A 226 0.18 -22.47 -1.30
CA ALA A 226 -1.05 -22.33 -0.53
C ALA A 226 -0.83 -21.56 0.79
N ILE A 227 0.29 -21.82 1.48
CA ILE A 227 0.67 -21.07 2.68
C ILE A 227 0.90 -19.59 2.34
N VAL A 228 1.69 -19.30 1.30
CA VAL A 228 1.97 -17.92 0.87
C VAL A 228 0.69 -17.22 0.42
N ALA A 229 -0.16 -17.90 -0.34
CA ALA A 229 -1.47 -17.42 -0.74
C ALA A 229 -2.31 -17.03 0.50
N GLY A 230 -2.47 -17.95 1.47
CA GLY A 230 -3.20 -17.67 2.71
C GLY A 230 -2.64 -16.46 3.44
N LEU A 231 -1.32 -16.37 3.60
CA LEU A 231 -0.66 -15.22 4.25
C LEU A 231 -0.95 -13.90 3.54
N VAL A 232 -0.88 -13.86 2.21
CA VAL A 232 -1.15 -12.64 1.44
C VAL A 232 -2.63 -12.26 1.49
N GLY A 233 -3.55 -13.23 1.51
CA GLY A 233 -4.98 -12.98 1.73
C GLY A 233 -5.25 -12.35 3.09
N VAL A 234 -4.65 -12.91 4.15
CA VAL A 234 -4.76 -12.37 5.52
C VAL A 234 -4.10 -10.98 5.61
N ALA A 235 -2.91 -10.80 5.05
CA ALA A 235 -2.25 -9.50 4.99
C ALA A 235 -3.10 -8.45 4.24
N GLY A 236 -3.75 -8.84 3.15
CA GLY A 236 -4.68 -7.99 2.40
C GLY A 236 -5.90 -7.57 3.22
N HIS A 237 -6.46 -8.48 4.03
CA HIS A 237 -7.54 -8.17 4.97
C HIS A 237 -7.13 -7.10 5.99
N PHE A 238 -5.98 -7.28 6.66
CA PHE A 238 -5.46 -6.27 7.60
C PHE A 238 -5.08 -4.96 6.89
N GLY A 239 -4.56 -5.03 5.65
CA GLY A 239 -4.29 -3.84 4.83
C GLY A 239 -5.56 -3.05 4.52
N GLY A 240 -6.68 -3.74 4.24
CA GLY A 240 -7.98 -3.12 4.06
C GLY A 240 -8.47 -2.42 5.34
N MET A 241 -8.29 -3.03 6.51
CA MET A 241 -8.66 -2.42 7.79
C MET A 241 -7.85 -1.15 8.11
N LEU A 242 -6.59 -1.06 7.67
CA LEU A 242 -5.80 0.18 7.81
C LEU A 242 -6.38 1.34 7.00
N ILE A 243 -7.00 1.06 5.85
CA ILE A 243 -7.54 2.08 4.95
C ILE A 243 -9.00 2.42 5.26
N PHE A 244 -9.82 1.41 5.59
CA PHE A 244 -11.26 1.57 5.77
C PHE A 244 -11.70 1.60 7.25
N GLY A 245 -10.82 1.21 8.17
CA GLY A 245 -11.08 1.08 9.60
C GLY A 245 -11.55 -0.31 10.02
N MET A 246 -11.53 -0.58 11.33
CA MET A 246 -11.88 -1.88 11.93
C MET A 246 -13.34 -2.29 11.68
N GLU A 247 -14.23 -1.31 11.52
CA GLU A 247 -15.67 -1.53 11.36
C GLU A 247 -16.11 -1.66 9.90
N TYR A 248 -15.16 -1.81 8.97
CA TYR A 248 -15.43 -1.84 7.54
C TYR A 248 -16.44 -2.92 7.10
N TYR A 249 -16.58 -4.02 7.85
CA TYR A 249 -17.51 -5.10 7.53
C TYR A 249 -18.86 -5.03 8.26
N LYS A 250 -19.09 -4.02 9.12
CA LYS A 250 -20.39 -3.81 9.74
C LYS A 250 -21.35 -3.20 8.71
N TRP A 251 -22.47 -3.88 8.47
CA TRP A 251 -23.58 -3.44 7.62
C TRP A 251 -24.70 -2.79 8.43
#